data_AF-A0AAJ1GF25-F1
#
_entry.id   AF-A0AAJ1GF25-F1
#
_cell.length_a   1.000
_cell.length_b   1.000
_cell.length_c   1.000
_cell.angle_alpha   90.00
_cell.angle_beta   90.00
_cell.angle_gamma   90.00
#
_symmetry.space_group_name_H-M   'P 1'
#
loop_
_entity.id
_entity.type
_entity.pdbx_description
1 polymer ?
#
loop_
_entity_poly.entity_id
_entity_poly.type
_entity_poly.pdbx_seq_one_letter_code
_entity_poly.pdbx_strand_id
1 'polypeptide(L)' 'MKRLTINQIEKFIQALESTERVNGYSEQQKLHAIACLENYRMELEIRGRKSVKLKEVDDEN' A
#
# COMPACT_ATOMS: atom_id res chain seq x y z
N MET A 1 -19.02 -6.14 -1.73
CA MET A 1 -17.73 -6.44 -1.07
C MET A 1 -16.61 -5.62 -1.69
N LYS A 2 -16.03 -4.67 -0.94
CA LYS A 2 -14.91 -3.85 -1.40
C LYS A 2 -13.63 -4.70 -1.51
N ARG A 3 -12.72 -4.33 -2.41
CA ARG A 3 -11.45 -5.02 -2.66
C ARG A 3 -10.30 -4.03 -2.76
N LEU A 4 -9.11 -4.45 -2.34
CA LEU A 4 -7.85 -3.75 -2.60
C LEU A 4 -7.17 -4.43 -3.80
N THR A 5 -6.95 -3.69 -4.88
CA THR A 5 -6.28 -4.17 -6.10
C THR A 5 -4.80 -3.82 -6.11
N ILE A 6 -4.00 -4.56 -6.89
CA ILE A 6 -2.58 -4.23 -7.12
C ILE A 6 -2.43 -2.79 -7.64
N ASN A 7 -3.25 -2.38 -8.62
CA ASN A 7 -3.20 -1.01 -9.14
C ASN A 7 -3.50 0.07 -8.08
N GLN A 8 -4.31 -0.24 -7.06
CA GLN A 8 -4.51 0.71 -5.95
C GLN A 8 -3.25 0.82 -5.08
N ILE A 9 -2.53 -0.28 -4.85
CA ILE A 9 -1.25 -0.28 -4.13
C ILE A 9 -0.19 0.52 -4.92
N GLU A 10 -0.12 0.33 -6.25
CA GLU A 10 0.76 1.12 -7.12
C GLU A 10 0.47 2.62 -7.04
N LYS A 11 -0.81 3.00 -7.03
CA LYS A 11 -1.20 4.41 -6.87
C LYS A 11 -0.80 4.98 -5.51
N PHE A 12 -0.83 4.19 -4.43
CA PHE A 12 -0.32 4.64 -3.13
C PHE A 12 1.20 4.85 -3.16
N ILE A 13 1.95 3.94 -3.78
CA ILE A 13 3.40 4.07 -3.94
C ILE A 13 3.73 5.36 -4.73
N GLN A 14 3.11 5.56 -5.90
CA GLN A 14 3.30 6.75 -6.73
C GLN A 14 2.94 8.05 -5.98
N ALA A 15 1.85 8.03 -5.20
CA ALA A 15 1.47 9.17 -4.39
C ALA A 15 2.55 9.50 -3.35
N LEU A 16 3.10 8.49 -2.65
CA LEU A 16 4.19 8.70 -1.70
C LEU A 16 5.45 9.23 -2.39
N GLU A 17 5.86 8.65 -3.52
CA GLU A 17 7.04 9.07 -4.29
C GLU A 17 6.94 10.53 -4.77
N SER A 18 5.73 11.02 -5.05
CA SER A 18 5.48 12.39 -5.51
C SER A 18 5.34 13.44 -4.41
N THR A 19 5.39 13.03 -3.14
CA THR A 19 5.34 13.98 -2.01
C THR A 19 6.62 14.81 -1.89
N GLU A 20 6.46 16.07 -1.50
CA GLU A 20 7.59 16.91 -1.12
C GLU A 20 8.33 16.34 0.11
N ARG A 21 9.60 16.74 0.25
CA ARG A 21 10.40 16.37 1.41
C ARG A 21 10.04 17.23 2.61
N VAL A 22 9.66 16.62 3.73
CA VAL A 22 9.34 17.35 4.98
C VAL A 22 10.57 17.44 5.90
N ASN A 23 11.11 16.31 6.37
CA ASN A 23 12.34 16.26 7.16
C ASN A 23 13.03 14.88 7.07
N GLY A 24 14.23 14.73 7.66
CA GLY A 24 14.98 13.46 7.56
C GLY A 24 14.23 12.23 8.08
N TYR A 25 13.54 12.35 9.22
CA TYR A 25 12.80 11.23 9.81
C TYR A 25 11.55 10.89 8.99
N SER A 26 10.81 11.89 8.51
CA SER A 26 9.64 11.65 7.65
C SER A 26 10.04 10.96 6.36
N GLU A 27 11.17 11.34 5.74
CA GLU A 27 11.66 10.68 4.53
C GLU A 27 12.02 9.21 4.79
N GLN A 28 12.63 8.91 5.94
CA GLN A 28 12.91 7.52 6.33
C GLN A 28 11.61 6.71 6.49
N GLN A 29 10.59 7.28 7.15
CA GLN A 29 9.29 6.62 7.30
C GLN A 29 8.59 6.43 5.96
N LYS A 30 8.66 7.41 5.07
CA LYS A 30 8.11 7.35 3.72
C LYS A 30 8.74 6.23 2.89
N LEU A 31 10.07 6.14 2.89
CA LEU A 31 10.79 5.06 2.20
C LEU A 31 10.45 3.67 2.78
N HIS A 32 10.30 3.57 4.09
CA HIS A 32 9.87 2.32 4.74
C HIS A 32 8.46 1.91 4.32
N ALA A 33 7.51 2.86 4.29
CA ALA A 33 6.15 2.62 3.85
C ALA A 33 6.09 2.16 2.38
N ILE A 34 6.86 2.79 1.49
CA ILE A 34 6.98 2.38 0.08
C ILE A 34 7.49 0.93 0.00
N ALA A 35 8.58 0.60 0.69
CA ALA A 35 9.15 -0.75 0.67
C ALA A 35 8.15 -1.80 1.17
N CYS A 36 7.38 -1.50 2.21
CA CYS A 36 6.32 -2.40 2.70
C CYS A 36 5.20 -2.60 1.65
N LEU A 37 4.78 -1.54 0.97
CA LEU A 37 3.76 -1.61 -0.07
C LEU A 37 4.26 -2.41 -1.30
N GLU A 38 5.50 -2.21 -1.71
CA GLU A 38 6.13 -2.95 -2.81
C GLU A 38 6.24 -4.44 -2.50
N ASN A 39 6.74 -4.78 -1.30
CA ASN A 39 6.84 -6.17 -0.86
C ASN A 39 5.47 -6.86 -0.83
N TYR A 40 4.44 -6.15 -0.34
CA TYR A 40 3.08 -6.69 -0.34
C TYR A 40 2.51 -6.86 -1.75
N ARG A 41 2.71 -5.87 -2.64
CA ARG A 41 2.32 -5.96 -4.06
C ARG A 41 2.96 -7.19 -4.71
N MET A 42 4.27 -7.35 -4.56
CA MET A 42 5.05 -8.44 -5.16
C MET A 42 4.57 -9.81 -4.64
N GLU A 43 4.31 -9.94 -3.35
CA GLU A 43 3.78 -11.19 -2.77
C GLU A 43 2.40 -11.55 -3.36
N LEU A 44 1.54 -10.55 -3.63
CA LEU A 44 0.26 -10.79 -4.31
C LEU A 44 0.49 -11.28 -5.75
N GLU A 45 1.43 -10.69 -6.48
CA GLU A 45 1.79 -11.11 -7.84
C GLU A 45 2.34 -12.53 -7.88
N ILE A 46 3.28 -12.86 -6.98
CA ILE A 46 3.87 -14.21 -6.85
C ILE A 46 2.77 -15.26 -6.58
N ARG A 47 1.75 -14.90 -5.80
CA ARG A 47 0.59 -15.77 -5.51
C ARG A 47 -0.50 -15.74 -6.59
N GLY A 48 -0.30 -15.05 -7.70
CA GLY A 48 -1.28 -14.93 -8.79
C GLY A 48 -2.56 -14.16 -8.39
N ARG A 49 -2.49 -13.30 -7.37
CA ARG A 49 -3.63 -12.55 -6.84
C ARG A 49 -3.64 -11.11 -7.36
N LYS A 50 -4.65 -10.77 -8.18
CA LYS A 50 -4.86 -9.39 -8.67
C LYS A 50 -5.48 -8.43 -7.63
N SER A 51 -6.11 -8.99 -6.58
CA SER A 51 -6.75 -8.21 -5.52
C SER A 51 -7.08 -9.07 -4.31
N VAL A 52 -7.23 -8.42 -3.15
CA VAL A 52 -7.69 -9.03 -1.90
C VAL A 52 -9.04 -8.45 -1.48
N LYS A 53 -9.88 -9.27 -0.85
CA LYS A 53 -11.15 -8.83 -0.27
C LYS A 53 -10.83 -7.97 0.95
N LEU A 54 -11.42 -6.78 1.03
CA LEU A 54 -11.40 -6.02 2.28
C LEU A 54 -12.39 -6.70 3.23
N LYS A 55 -11.97 -6.89 4.49
CA LYS A 55 -12.91 -7.26 5.54
C LYS A 55 -13.86 -6.08 5.72
N GLU A 56 -15.15 -6.38 5.76
CA GLU A 56 -16.10 -5.42 6.31
C GLU A 56 -15.76 -5.40 7.81
N VAL A 57 -15.33 -4.24 8.29
CA VAL A 57 -15.26 -4.03 9.74
C VAL A 57 -16.74 -3.93 10.11
N ASP A 58 -17.28 -4.96 10.76
CA ASP A 58 -18.51 -4.78 11.49
C ASP A 58 -18.17 -3.69 12.52
N ASP A 59 -18.77 -2.51 12.36
CA ASP A 59 -18.69 -1.42 13.33
C ASP A 59 -19.42 -1.88 14.62
N GLU A 60 -18.82 -2.83 15.35
CA GLU A 60 -19.23 -3.22 16.69
C GLU A 60 -18.18 -2.73 17.70
N ASN A 61 -18.56 -1.60 18.32
CA ASN A 61 -18.01 -0.89 19.49
C ASN A 61 -17.10 0.31 19.24
#